data_AF-H7EM12-F1
#
_entry.id   AF-H7EM12-F1
#
_cell.length_a   1.000
_cell.length_b   1.000
_cell.length_c   1.000
_cell.angle_alpha   90.00
_cell.angle_beta   90.00
_cell.angle_gamma   90.00
#
_symmetry.space_group_name_H-M   'P 1'
#
loop_
_entity.id
_entity.type
_entity.pdbx_description
1 polymer ?
#
loop_
_entity_poly.entity_id
_entity_poly.type
_entity_poly.pdbx_seq_one_letter_code
_entity_poly.pdbx_strand_id
1 'polypeptide(L)'
;MIYDFDLIKSFLSDYDLEIEEDDGMLSVRLFDDVRMYVFNCPSENDNRITFSGAWHCHDGFYFFNKDGFYIELSYLDFLEELVSGNIIFCLQYIDGELKDIYPYHIKYFDEEALKYMSENEELRLRRFFAKKVEK
;
A
#
# COMPACT_ATOMS: atom_id res chain seq x y z
N MET A 1 12.95 10.59 -6.19
CA MET A 1 11.85 10.80 -7.15
C MET A 1 10.81 11.71 -6.51
N ILE A 2 10.16 12.64 -7.22
CA ILE A 2 8.98 13.37 -6.70
C ILE A 2 7.74 12.71 -7.31
N TYR A 3 6.75 12.37 -6.50
CA TYR A 3 5.49 11.78 -6.98
C TYR A 3 4.62 12.86 -7.62
N ASP A 4 4.01 12.54 -8.76
CA ASP A 4 3.08 13.43 -9.44
C ASP A 4 1.68 13.28 -8.83
N PHE A 5 1.35 14.17 -7.88
CA PHE A 5 0.07 14.12 -7.19
C PHE A 5 -1.12 14.35 -8.14
N ASP A 6 -0.97 15.19 -9.16
CA ASP A 6 -2.05 15.45 -10.11
C ASP A 6 -2.34 14.22 -10.97
N LEU A 7 -1.29 13.51 -11.41
CA LEU A 7 -1.44 12.24 -12.11
C LEU A 7 -2.08 11.17 -11.22
N ILE A 8 -1.64 11.05 -9.96
CA ILE A 8 -2.22 10.09 -9.00
C ILE A 8 -3.70 10.41 -8.76
N LYS A 9 -4.05 11.67 -8.48
CA LYS A 9 -5.45 12.08 -8.28
C LYS A 9 -6.28 11.85 -9.54
N SER A 10 -5.74 12.16 -10.71
CA SER A 10 -6.43 11.91 -11.99
C SER A 10 -6.73 10.43 -12.17
N PHE A 11 -5.75 9.55 -11.92
CA PHE A 11 -5.95 8.10 -11.98
C PHE A 11 -7.01 7.62 -10.98
N LEU A 12 -6.91 8.04 -9.73
CA LEU A 12 -7.80 7.60 -8.65
C LEU A 12 -9.22 8.18 -8.77
N SER A 13 -9.41 9.29 -9.48
CA SER A 13 -10.72 9.90 -9.72
C SER A 13 -11.72 9.01 -10.48
N ASP A 14 -11.23 7.97 -11.15
CA ASP A 14 -12.06 6.96 -11.80
C ASP A 14 -12.68 5.95 -10.81
N TYR A 15 -12.33 6.04 -9.52
CA TYR A 15 -12.76 5.14 -8.46
C TYR A 15 -13.42 5.88 -7.30
N ASP A 16 -14.35 5.21 -6.63
CA ASP A 16 -15.07 5.70 -5.45
C ASP A 16 -14.14 5.66 -4.23
N LEU A 17 -13.26 6.66 -4.14
CA LEU A 17 -12.18 6.78 -3.17
C LEU A 17 -12.25 8.12 -2.44
N GLU A 18 -12.00 8.08 -1.13
CA GLU A 18 -11.75 9.30 -0.35
C GLU A 18 -10.27 9.66 -0.47
N ILE A 19 -10.00 10.81 -1.10
CA ILE A 19 -8.67 11.33 -1.37
C ILE A 19 -8.57 12.71 -0.72
N GLU A 20 -7.51 12.92 0.06
CA GLU A 20 -7.21 14.19 0.71
C GLU A 20 -5.78 14.60 0.38
N GLU A 21 -5.54 15.90 0.20
CA GLU A 21 -4.21 16.46 -0.01
C GLU A 21 -3.96 17.55 1.03
N ASP A 22 -2.83 17.48 1.71
CA ASP A 22 -2.38 18.48 2.69
C ASP A 22 -0.85 18.59 2.66
N ASP A 23 -0.34 19.82 2.64
CA ASP A 23 1.09 20.21 2.64
C ASP A 23 2.12 19.11 2.24
N GLY A 24 2.19 18.80 0.95
CA GLY A 24 3.18 17.84 0.42
C GLY A 24 2.84 16.36 0.68
N MET A 25 1.64 16.06 1.15
CA MET A 25 1.11 14.72 1.38
C MET A 25 -0.22 14.52 0.66
N LEU A 26 -0.36 13.39 -0.04
CA LEU A 26 -1.63 12.88 -0.53
C LEU A 26 -2.02 11.66 0.33
N SER A 27 -3.25 11.61 0.83
CA SER A 27 -3.78 10.44 1.54
C SER A 27 -5.00 9.85 0.82
N VAL A 28 -5.09 8.53 0.82
CA VAL A 28 -6.18 7.77 0.20
C VAL A 28 -6.70 6.76 1.21
N ARG A 29 -8.00 6.80 1.51
CA ARG A 29 -8.61 5.80 2.40
C ARG A 29 -8.81 4.49 1.63
N LEU A 30 -8.15 3.42 2.10
CA LEU A 30 -8.28 2.08 1.55
C LEU A 30 -9.30 1.26 2.35
N PHE A 31 -9.24 1.37 3.67
CA PHE A 31 -10.16 0.72 4.60
C PHE A 31 -10.54 1.73 5.70
N ASP A 32 -11.54 1.39 6.52
CA ASP A 32 -11.96 2.24 7.66
C ASP A 32 -10.79 2.62 8.59
N ASP A 33 -9.82 1.73 8.73
CA ASP A 33 -8.65 1.81 9.62
C ASP A 33 -7.30 1.87 8.88
N VAL A 34 -7.29 1.95 7.55
CA VAL A 34 -6.05 1.99 6.75
C VAL A 34 -6.11 3.06 5.69
N ARG A 35 -5.09 3.92 5.69
CA ARG A 35 -4.82 4.90 4.65
C ARG A 35 -3.49 4.61 3.99
N MET A 36 -3.44 4.85 2.69
CA MET A 36 -2.20 5.03 1.95
C MET A 36 -1.81 6.50 2.00
N TYR A 37 -0.53 6.79 2.19
CA TYR A 37 0.01 8.14 2.17
C TYR A 37 1.13 8.21 1.16
N VAL A 38 1.10 9.22 0.30
CA VAL A 38 2.16 9.57 -0.64
C VAL A 38 2.76 10.88 -0.17
N PHE A 39 4.04 10.87 0.18
CA PHE A 39 4.76 12.03 0.68
C PHE A 39 5.74 12.54 -0.37
N ASN A 40 5.71 13.84 -0.58
CA ASN A 40 6.77 14.60 -1.22
C ASN A 40 7.42 15.51 -0.16
N CYS A 41 8.53 15.05 0.41
CA CYS A 41 9.39 15.78 1.34
C CYS A 41 10.68 16.27 0.63
N PRO A 42 10.61 17.30 -0.25
CA PRO A 42 11.75 17.73 -1.06
C PRO A 42 12.92 18.28 -0.24
N SER A 43 12.68 18.79 0.97
CA SER A 43 13.75 19.25 1.88
C SER A 43 14.57 18.10 2.47
N GLU A 44 13.98 16.93 2.60
CA GLU A 44 14.59 15.74 3.23
C GLU A 44 15.03 14.69 2.20
N ASN A 45 14.63 14.88 0.92
CA ASN A 45 14.81 13.91 -0.15
C ASN A 45 14.26 12.52 0.22
N ASP A 46 13.16 12.51 0.97
CA ASP A 46 12.54 11.31 1.56
C ASP A 46 11.10 11.13 1.07
N ASN A 47 10.93 11.24 -0.24
CA ASN A 47 9.63 11.08 -0.89
C ASN A 47 9.27 9.60 -0.87
N ARG A 48 8.11 9.27 -0.28
CA ARG A 48 7.75 7.87 -0.02
C ARG A 48 6.26 7.59 -0.12
N ILE A 49 5.91 6.35 -0.42
CA ILE A 49 4.55 5.82 -0.21
C ILE A 49 4.58 4.93 1.03
N THR A 50 3.63 5.13 1.94
CA THR A 50 3.48 4.35 3.17
C THR A 50 2.01 4.04 3.43
N PHE A 51 1.76 3.14 4.37
CA PHE A 51 0.43 2.87 4.91
C PHE A 51 0.39 3.35 6.37
N SER A 52 -0.72 3.20 7.08
CA SER A 52 -0.85 3.58 8.51
C SER A 52 0.07 2.79 9.49
N GLY A 53 1.33 2.51 9.11
CA GLY A 53 2.37 1.74 9.83
C GLY A 53 3.78 2.22 9.49
N ALA A 54 4.81 1.40 9.74
CA ALA A 54 6.22 1.76 9.58
C ALA A 54 6.76 1.50 8.16
N TRP A 55 6.15 0.56 7.44
CA TRP A 55 6.57 0.16 6.11
C TRP A 55 6.38 1.29 5.07
N HIS A 56 7.40 1.55 4.25
CA HIS A 56 7.31 2.53 3.18
C HIS A 56 8.26 2.20 2.01
N CYS A 57 8.01 2.79 0.83
CA CYS A 57 8.88 2.69 -0.35
C CYS A 57 9.18 4.08 -0.94
N HIS A 58 10.36 4.27 -1.55
CA HIS A 58 10.88 5.57 -2.03
C HIS A 58 10.85 5.77 -3.55
N ASP A 59 10.41 4.76 -4.30
CA ASP A 59 10.36 4.78 -5.76
C ASP A 59 9.25 3.84 -6.24
N GLY A 60 9.61 2.61 -6.59
CA GLY A 60 8.71 1.51 -6.92
C GLY A 60 8.52 0.50 -5.80
N PHE A 61 7.66 -0.47 -6.07
CA PHE A 61 7.35 -1.59 -5.19
C PHE A 61 8.01 -2.86 -5.71
N TYR A 62 8.75 -3.54 -4.84
CA TYR A 62 9.39 -4.82 -5.15
C TYR A 62 8.72 -5.92 -4.33
N PHE A 63 8.16 -6.91 -5.01
CA PHE A 63 7.59 -8.09 -4.37
C PHE A 63 8.35 -9.34 -4.81
N PHE A 64 8.84 -10.10 -3.83
CA PHE A 64 9.65 -11.29 -4.06
C PHE A 64 8.84 -12.55 -3.73
N ASN A 65 9.07 -13.62 -4.48
CA ASN A 65 8.66 -14.95 -4.06
C ASN A 65 9.83 -15.70 -3.38
N LYS A 66 9.53 -16.85 -2.77
CA LYS A 66 10.51 -17.69 -2.08
C LYS A 66 11.65 -18.22 -2.96
N ASP A 67 11.43 -18.29 -4.27
CA ASP A 67 12.39 -18.80 -5.24
C ASP A 67 13.33 -17.69 -5.76
N GLY A 68 13.19 -16.46 -5.25
CA GLY A 68 14.02 -15.31 -5.61
C GLY A 68 13.58 -14.58 -6.88
N PHE A 69 12.43 -14.93 -7.47
CA PHE A 69 11.82 -14.11 -8.53
C PHE A 69 11.14 -12.89 -7.92
N TYR A 70 11.13 -11.79 -8.67
CA TYR A 70 10.48 -10.56 -8.25
C TYR A 70 9.66 -9.92 -9.36
N ILE A 71 8.73 -9.06 -8.94
CA ILE A 71 8.07 -8.07 -9.77
C ILE A 71 8.42 -6.72 -9.20
N GLU A 72 8.76 -5.81 -10.09
CA GLU A 72 8.97 -4.40 -9.82
C GLU A 72 7.79 -3.65 -10.44
N LEU A 73 7.12 -2.86 -9.63
CA LEU A 73 6.03 -1.98 -10.06
C LEU A 73 6.47 -0.55 -9.88
N SER A 74 6.25 0.29 -10.91
CA SER A 74 6.26 1.74 -10.68
C SER A 74 5.11 2.11 -9.71
N TYR A 75 5.13 3.33 -9.16
CA TYR A 75 4.02 3.75 -8.30
C TYR A 75 2.66 3.75 -9.04
N LEU A 76 2.64 4.00 -10.35
CA LEU A 76 1.40 3.93 -11.15
C LEU A 76 0.93 2.49 -11.34
N ASP A 77 1.85 1.59 -11.71
CA ASP A 77 1.52 0.17 -11.86
C ASP A 77 1.04 -0.41 -10.52
N PHE A 78 1.64 0.03 -9.40
CA PHE A 78 1.17 -0.33 -8.07
C PHE A 78 -0.27 0.15 -7.81
N LEU A 79 -0.62 1.39 -8.18
CA LEU A 79 -1.98 1.89 -8.02
C LEU A 79 -2.98 1.09 -8.87
N GLU A 80 -2.61 0.69 -10.09
CA GLU A 80 -3.40 -0.19 -10.94
C GLU A 80 -3.64 -1.57 -10.32
N GLU A 81 -2.58 -2.21 -9.83
CA GLU A 81 -2.67 -3.49 -9.13
C GLU A 81 -3.47 -3.37 -7.82
N LEU A 82 -3.35 -2.24 -7.12
CA LEU A 82 -4.05 -1.95 -5.87
C LEU A 82 -5.56 -1.85 -6.10
N VAL A 83 -6.01 -1.00 -7.01
CA VAL A 83 -7.46 -0.81 -7.27
C VAL A 83 -8.10 -2.04 -7.89
N SER A 84 -7.33 -2.85 -8.63
CA SER A 84 -7.75 -4.14 -9.18
C SER A 84 -7.79 -5.26 -8.13
N GLY A 85 -7.28 -5.00 -6.93
CA GLY A 85 -7.24 -5.90 -5.79
C GLY A 85 -6.20 -7.00 -5.85
N ASN A 86 -5.16 -6.85 -6.67
CA ASN A 86 -4.03 -7.77 -6.73
C ASN A 86 -3.00 -7.50 -5.62
N ILE A 87 -3.18 -6.44 -4.83
CA ILE A 87 -2.42 -6.17 -3.62
C ILE A 87 -3.18 -6.72 -2.39
N ILE A 88 -2.49 -7.54 -1.62
CA ILE A 88 -2.88 -8.03 -0.30
C ILE A 88 -2.18 -7.16 0.74
N PHE A 89 -2.93 -6.65 1.70
CA PHE A 89 -2.40 -5.98 2.88
C PHE A 89 -2.30 -6.98 4.02
N CYS A 90 -1.10 -7.14 4.55
CA CYS A 90 -0.84 -7.85 5.80
C CYS A 90 -0.81 -6.83 6.94
N LEU A 91 -1.80 -6.91 7.82
CA LEU A 91 -1.91 -6.06 9.00
C LEU A 91 -1.40 -6.86 10.20
N GLN A 92 -0.28 -6.43 10.78
CA GLN A 92 0.31 -7.07 11.96
C GLN A 92 -0.22 -6.44 13.23
N TYR A 93 -0.88 -7.25 14.05
CA TYR A 93 -1.32 -6.87 15.38
C TYR A 93 -0.44 -7.56 16.42
N ILE A 94 -0.05 -6.81 17.45
CA ILE A 94 0.66 -7.33 18.62
C ILE A 94 -0.09 -6.84 19.85
N ASP A 95 -0.52 -7.76 20.71
CA ASP A 95 -1.37 -7.46 21.87
C ASP A 95 -2.66 -6.72 21.49
N GLY A 96 -3.21 -7.03 20.30
CA GLY A 96 -4.43 -6.41 19.77
C GLY A 96 -4.25 -5.02 19.15
N GLU A 97 -3.04 -4.46 19.16
CA GLU A 97 -2.73 -3.16 18.54
C GLU A 97 -2.10 -3.34 17.16
N LEU A 98 -2.56 -2.58 16.16
CA LEU A 98 -1.97 -2.57 14.82
C LEU A 98 -0.57 -1.96 14.90
N LYS A 99 0.46 -2.78 14.65
CA LYS A 99 1.87 -2.38 14.71
C LYS A 99 2.45 -2.09 13.34
N ASP A 100 2.04 -2.84 12.32
CA ASP A 100 2.56 -2.64 10.98
C ASP A 100 1.56 -3.03 9.89
N ILE A 101 1.75 -2.46 8.71
CA ILE A 101 0.97 -2.75 7.50
C ILE A 101 1.94 -2.82 6.34
N TYR A 102 1.99 -3.96 5.67
CA TYR A 102 2.83 -4.11 4.48
C TYR A 102 2.07 -4.77 3.34
N PRO A 103 2.22 -4.26 2.10
CA PRO A 103 1.58 -4.83 0.93
C PRO A 103 2.33 -6.07 0.45
N TYR A 104 1.61 -6.97 -0.20
CA TYR A 104 2.11 -8.11 -0.96
C TYR A 104 1.35 -8.20 -2.28
N HIS A 105 2.07 -8.51 -3.36
CA HIS A 105 1.42 -8.85 -4.61
C HIS A 105 0.89 -10.29 -4.57
N ILE A 106 -0.39 -10.51 -4.90
CA ILE A 106 -1.07 -11.81 -4.77
C ILE A 106 -0.35 -12.96 -5.48
N LYS A 107 0.25 -12.68 -6.64
CA LYS A 107 1.02 -13.67 -7.42
C LYS A 107 2.20 -14.27 -6.65
N TYR A 108 2.79 -13.52 -5.72
CA TYR A 108 3.98 -13.91 -4.96
C TYR A 108 3.73 -14.04 -3.46
N PHE A 109 2.48 -13.95 -3.05
CA PHE A 109 2.10 -14.17 -1.67
C PHE A 109 2.26 -15.66 -1.32
N ASP A 110 3.10 -15.93 -0.33
CA ASP A 110 3.29 -17.26 0.24
C ASP A 110 2.67 -17.31 1.63
N GLU A 111 1.54 -18.00 1.77
CA GLU A 111 0.86 -18.18 3.07
C GLU A 111 1.77 -18.84 4.11
N GLU A 112 2.72 -19.66 3.66
CA GLU A 112 3.69 -20.32 4.54
C GLU A 112 4.68 -19.34 5.17
N ALA A 113 4.87 -18.15 4.58
CA ALA A 113 5.71 -17.10 5.15
C ALA A 113 5.12 -16.52 6.46
N LEU A 114 3.82 -16.76 6.72
CA LEU A 114 3.13 -16.32 7.94
C LEU A 114 3.29 -17.30 9.11
N LYS A 115 4.03 -18.41 8.93
CA LYS A 115 4.10 -19.51 9.91
C LYS A 115 4.88 -19.22 11.19
N TYR A 116 5.40 -18.03 11.36
CA TYR A 116 6.21 -17.66 12.53
C TYR A 116 5.62 -16.42 13.19
N MET A 117 4.63 -16.64 14.06
CA MET A 117 4.03 -15.61 14.92
C MET A 117 4.16 -16.03 16.38
N SER A 118 4.42 -15.06 17.24
CA SER A 118 4.37 -15.23 18.70
C SER A 118 2.91 -15.40 19.17
N GLU A 119 2.68 -15.93 20.38
CA GLU A 119 1.31 -16.21 20.88
C GLU A 119 0.40 -14.97 20.97
N ASN A 120 0.98 -13.78 21.05
CA ASN A 120 0.28 -12.49 21.10
C ASN A 120 0.26 -11.74 19.76
N GLU A 121 0.78 -12.35 18.69
CA GLU A 121 0.80 -11.78 17.36
C GLU A 121 -0.33 -12.33 16.50
N GLU A 122 -0.96 -11.45 15.71
CA GLU A 122 -2.01 -11.80 14.77
C GLU A 122 -1.73 -11.10 13.43
N LEU A 123 -1.80 -11.85 12.34
CA LEU A 123 -1.78 -11.29 10.98
C LEU A 123 -3.17 -11.35 10.37
N ARG A 124 -3.71 -10.18 10.01
CA ARG A 124 -4.97 -10.06 9.27
C ARG A 124 -4.68 -9.71 7.82
N LEU A 125 -5.18 -10.54 6.92
CA LEU A 125 -5.02 -10.34 5.48
C LEU A 125 -6.26 -9.64 4.92
N ARG A 126 -6.05 -8.56 4.17
CA ARG A 126 -7.12 -7.81 3.53
C ARG A 126 -6.77 -7.51 2.08
N ARG A 127 -7.79 -7.54 1.21
CA ARG A 127 -7.65 -7.10 -0.19
C ARG A 127 -8.49 -5.86 -0.38
N PHE A 128 -7.89 -4.86 -1.02
CA PHE A 128 -8.58 -3.63 -1.37
C PHE A 128 -9.18 -3.79 -2.76
N PHE A 129 -10.42 -3.35 -2.96
CA PHE A 129 -11.06 -3.32 -4.28
C PHE A 129 -11.74 -1.98 -4.44
N ALA A 130 -11.32 -1.20 -5.42
CA ALA A 130 -11.92 0.08 -5.67
C ALA A 130 -13.09 -0.08 -6.64
N LYS A 131 -14.25 0.48 -6.29
CA LYS A 131 -15.40 0.51 -7.20
C LYS A 131 -15.16 1.62 -8.24
N LYS A 132 -15.25 1.30 -9.53
CA LYS A 132 -15.22 2.35 -10.58
C LYS A 132 -16.46 3.22 -10.48
N VAL A 133 -16.29 4.53 -10.66
CA VAL A 133 -17.39 5.49 -10.81
C VAL A 133 -17.94 5.35 -12.22
N GLU A 134 -19.24 5.05 -12.35
CA GLU A 134 -19.93 5.12 -13.64
C GLU A 134 -20.08 6.60 -14.00
N LYS A 135 -19.41 7.04 -15.08
CA LYS A 135 -19.49 8.42 -15.60
C LYS A 135 -20.68 8.60 -16.52
#